data_AF-A0AAJ4DX39-F1
#
_entry.id   AF-A0AAJ4DX39-F1
#
_cell.length_a   1.000
_cell.length_b   1.000
_cell.length_c   1.000
_cell.angle_alpha   90.00
_cell.angle_beta   90.00
_cell.angle_gamma   90.00
#
_symmetry.space_group_name_H-M   'P 1'
#
loop_
_entity.id
_entity.type
_entity.pdbx_description
1 polymer ?
#
loop_
_entity_poly.entity_id
_entity_poly.type
_entity_poly.pdbx_seq_one_letter_code
_entity_poly.pdbx_strand_id
1 'polypeptide(L)'
;MAKGPRFDLAFLGNQMEKRKNWKKRGVKAGHGGDFNICDPLAEINRSVSREIQPPAPATINVALVDTNEIPAWAIRILERDSEVARSATSKKRVELVSPHKTRIAQGIKKPSELNDTKLAEHWLQVRIFYTLEVDYPDEYEFAFAVPNGGHRSKRSASLISYEGQKKGTPDVFIPIPKGIYHGMFLEVKTEKGTASKDQKSKAELYRQMGYYVVIAKGYDACMAQLTQYFALPSFDNKTTLAA
;
A
#
# COMPACT_ATOMS: atom_id res chain seq x y z
N MET A 1 3.65 44.03 11.50
CA MET A 1 4.51 44.86 10.63
C MET A 1 4.70 44.11 9.32
N ALA A 2 4.21 44.63 8.19
CA ALA A 2 4.37 43.99 6.89
C ALA A 2 5.85 44.04 6.46
N LYS A 3 6.44 42.88 6.14
CA LYS A 3 7.80 42.80 5.59
C LYS A 3 7.78 43.43 4.19
N GLY A 4 8.68 44.37 3.94
CA GLY A 4 8.80 45.08 2.66
C GLY A 4 9.06 44.15 1.46
N PRO A 5 8.89 44.65 0.22
CA PRO A 5 9.01 43.85 -0.99
C PRO A 5 10.38 43.18 -1.10
N ARG A 6 10.41 41.87 -1.42
CA ARG A 6 11.62 41.02 -1.54
C ARG A 6 12.67 41.52 -2.55
N PHE A 7 12.30 42.43 -3.44
CA PHE A 7 13.13 42.93 -4.52
C PHE A 7 13.10 44.46 -4.51
N ASP A 8 13.79 45.04 -3.54
CA ASP A 8 13.95 46.48 -3.42
C ASP A 8 15.07 47.01 -4.33
N LEU A 9 15.27 48.33 -4.30
CA LEU A 9 16.33 48.99 -5.07
C LEU A 9 17.74 48.50 -4.68
N ALA A 10 17.92 48.02 -3.44
CA ALA A 10 19.18 47.44 -3.00
C ALA A 10 19.46 46.08 -3.67
N PHE A 11 18.43 45.24 -3.85
CA PHE A 11 18.54 44.02 -4.63
C PHE A 11 18.94 44.30 -6.09
N LEU A 12 18.32 45.31 -6.72
CA LEU A 12 18.64 45.68 -8.09
C LEU A 12 20.08 46.20 -8.23
N GLY A 13 20.53 47.01 -7.26
CA GLY A 13 21.92 47.50 -7.17
C GLY A 13 22.93 46.35 -7.11
N ASN A 14 22.69 45.36 -6.24
CA ASN A 14 23.55 44.18 -6.11
C ASN A 14 23.64 43.34 -7.40
N GLN A 15 22.54 43.20 -8.15
CA GLN A 15 22.55 42.50 -9.43
C GLN A 15 23.33 43.26 -10.51
N MET A 16 23.22 44.59 -10.54
CA MET A 16 23.99 45.42 -11.46
C MET A 16 25.49 45.38 -11.17
N GLU A 17 25.88 45.36 -9.89
CA GLU A 17 27.28 45.29 -9.49
C GLU A 17 27.91 43.93 -9.82
N LYS A 18 27.17 42.83 -9.58
CA LYS A 18 27.56 41.49 -10.04
C LYS A 18 27.80 41.45 -11.56
N ARG A 19 26.91 42.06 -12.35
CA ARG A 19 27.05 42.13 -13.81
C ARG A 19 28.26 42.97 -14.26
N LYS A 20 28.56 44.09 -13.57
CA LYS A 20 29.77 44.89 -13.84
C LYS A 20 31.05 44.09 -13.58
N ASN A 21 31.08 43.31 -12.50
CA ASN A 21 32.22 42.44 -12.17
C ASN A 21 32.41 41.30 -13.17
N TRP A 22 31.33 40.72 -13.71
CA TRP A 22 31.43 39.71 -14.78
C TRP A 22 31.99 40.28 -16.08
N LYS A 23 31.56 41.51 -16.45
CA LYS A 23 32.06 42.22 -17.64
C LYS A 23 33.55 42.55 -17.52
N LYS A 24 34.02 42.93 -16.33
CA LYS A 24 35.45 43.15 -16.03
C LYS A 24 36.32 41.89 -16.18
N ARG A 25 35.74 40.70 -15.95
CA ARG A 25 36.43 39.39 -16.05
C ARG A 25 36.30 38.73 -17.43
N GLY A 26 35.72 39.41 -18.42
CA GLY A 26 35.57 38.88 -19.79
C GLY A 26 34.54 37.76 -19.95
N VAL A 27 33.74 37.47 -18.93
CA VAL A 27 32.76 36.36 -18.96
C VAL A 27 31.44 36.87 -19.57
N LYS A 28 31.04 36.32 -20.73
CA LYS A 28 29.73 36.60 -21.34
C LYS A 28 28.63 35.91 -20.51
N ALA A 29 27.58 36.66 -20.15
CA ALA A 29 26.42 36.09 -19.49
C ALA A 29 25.78 35.02 -20.41
N GLY A 30 25.68 33.77 -19.93
CA GLY A 30 25.08 32.65 -20.65
C GLY A 30 26.04 31.60 -21.21
N HIS A 31 27.36 31.77 -21.06
CA HIS A 31 28.31 30.66 -21.22
C HIS A 31 28.59 30.07 -19.84
N GLY A 32 27.86 29.02 -19.48
CA GLY A 32 28.28 28.13 -18.41
C GLY A 32 29.63 27.56 -18.82
N GLY A 33 30.70 27.96 -18.13
CA GLY A 33 31.97 27.24 -18.23
C GLY A 33 31.72 25.76 -17.95
N ASP A 34 32.47 24.89 -18.62
CA ASP A 34 32.28 23.44 -18.61
C ASP A 34 31.93 22.94 -17.21
N PHE A 35 30.64 22.63 -17.00
CA PHE A 35 30.16 22.05 -15.77
C PHE A 35 30.74 20.64 -15.70
N ASN A 36 31.93 20.51 -15.11
CA ASN A 36 32.50 19.22 -14.82
C ASN A 36 31.70 18.59 -13.67
N ILE A 37 30.57 17.98 -14.04
CA ILE A 37 29.69 17.21 -13.14
C ILE A 37 30.38 15.90 -12.70
N CYS A 38 31.34 15.42 -13.48
CA CYS A 38 32.04 14.16 -13.23
C CYS A 38 32.90 14.22 -11.98
N ASP A 39 33.64 15.31 -11.74
CA ASP A 39 34.50 15.43 -10.57
C ASP A 39 33.72 15.49 -9.24
N PRO A 40 32.65 16.30 -9.09
CA PRO A 40 31.78 16.26 -7.93
C PRO A 40 31.10 14.91 -7.72
N LEU A 41 30.65 14.24 -8.80
CA LEU A 41 30.08 12.89 -8.70
C LEU A 41 31.10 11.86 -8.22
N ALA A 42 32.34 11.95 -8.69
CA ALA A 42 33.42 11.06 -8.26
C ALA A 42 33.81 11.29 -6.80
N GLU A 43 33.75 12.53 -6.31
CA GLU A 43 33.98 12.89 -4.91
C GLU A 43 32.84 12.41 -4.00
N ILE A 44 31.58 12.58 -4.43
CA ILE A 44 30.40 12.03 -3.75
C ILE A 44 30.54 10.52 -3.65
N ASN A 45 30.79 9.81 -4.76
CA ASN A 45 30.91 8.35 -4.76
C ASN A 45 32.08 7.84 -3.89
N ARG A 46 33.20 8.58 -3.83
CA ARG A 46 34.29 8.28 -2.88
C ARG A 46 33.85 8.42 -1.43
N SER A 47 32.99 9.39 -1.11
CA SER A 47 32.44 9.58 0.24
C SER A 47 31.39 8.53 0.62
N VAL A 48 30.69 7.94 -0.36
CA VAL A 48 29.68 6.87 -0.15
C VAL A 48 30.30 5.47 -0.19
N SER A 49 31.62 5.33 -0.36
CA SER A 49 32.32 4.04 -0.30
C SER A 49 32.41 3.43 1.11
N ARG A 50 31.83 4.10 2.12
CA ARG A 50 31.40 3.36 3.32
C ARG A 50 30.19 2.57 2.90
N GLU A 51 30.40 1.29 2.59
CA GLU A 51 29.35 0.29 2.65
C GLU A 51 28.65 0.46 4.00
N ILE A 52 27.52 1.16 4.01
CA ILE A 52 26.60 1.10 5.13
C ILE A 52 26.08 -0.32 5.03
N GLN A 53 26.74 -1.24 5.73
CA GLN A 53 26.15 -2.54 5.97
C GLN A 53 24.74 -2.27 6.49
N PRO A 54 23.70 -2.79 5.83
CA PRO A 54 22.37 -2.67 6.37
C PRO A 54 22.44 -3.16 7.82
N PRO A 55 21.86 -2.42 8.79
CA PRO A 55 21.90 -2.85 10.17
C PRO A 55 21.43 -4.30 10.22
N ALA A 56 22.21 -5.16 10.88
CA ALA A 56 21.83 -6.56 11.04
C ALA A 56 20.37 -6.59 11.53
N PRO A 57 19.50 -7.42 10.92
CA PRO A 57 18.10 -7.45 11.30
C PRO A 57 18.03 -7.70 12.81
N ALA A 58 17.49 -6.72 13.54
CA ALA A 58 17.41 -6.81 14.98
C ALA A 58 16.67 -8.10 15.33
N THR A 59 17.25 -8.92 16.22
CA THR A 59 16.62 -10.14 16.67
C THR A 59 15.26 -9.79 17.24
N ILE A 60 14.19 -10.26 16.58
CA ILE A 60 12.83 -9.95 16.96
C ILE A 60 12.55 -10.69 18.28
N ASN A 61 12.52 -9.95 19.39
CA ASN A 61 12.14 -10.53 20.68
C ASN A 61 10.62 -10.77 20.72
N VAL A 62 10.18 -11.87 20.10
CA VAL A 62 8.79 -12.34 20.13
C VAL A 62 8.41 -12.98 21.48
N ALA A 63 9.40 -13.32 22.31
CA ALA A 63 9.27 -14.09 23.55
C ALA A 63 8.34 -13.49 24.64
N LEU A 64 7.85 -12.26 24.46
CA LEU A 64 6.98 -11.58 25.42
C LEU A 64 5.48 -11.73 25.11
N VAL A 65 5.11 -12.37 23.99
CA VAL A 65 3.70 -12.56 23.59
C VAL A 65 3.27 -13.98 23.91
N ASP A 66 2.16 -14.15 24.65
CA ASP A 66 1.52 -15.45 24.81
C ASP A 66 0.90 -15.88 23.47
N THR A 67 1.46 -16.92 22.86
CA THR A 67 1.09 -17.39 21.53
C THR A 67 -0.06 -18.39 21.52
N ASN A 68 -0.51 -18.89 22.68
CA ASN A 68 -1.45 -20.02 22.72
C ASN A 68 -2.82 -19.70 22.11
N GLU A 69 -3.27 -18.45 22.22
CA GLU A 69 -4.56 -17.99 21.70
C GLU A 69 -4.45 -17.31 20.32
N ILE A 70 -3.24 -17.18 19.78
CA ILE A 70 -2.99 -16.46 18.53
C ILE A 70 -3.01 -17.45 17.35
N PRO A 71 -3.78 -17.19 16.29
CA PRO A 71 -3.76 -18.02 15.10
C PRO A 71 -2.36 -18.13 14.49
N ALA A 72 -2.00 -19.33 14.00
CA ALA A 72 -0.68 -19.62 13.43
C ALA A 72 -0.24 -18.64 12.33
N TRP A 73 -1.18 -18.12 11.54
CA TRP A 73 -0.85 -17.13 10.51
C TRP A 73 -0.38 -15.79 11.08
N ALA A 74 -0.92 -15.36 12.22
CA ALA A 74 -0.56 -14.10 12.87
C ALA A 74 0.79 -14.25 13.60
N ILE A 75 1.06 -15.44 14.16
CA ILE A 75 2.38 -15.80 14.71
C ILE A 75 3.45 -15.69 13.61
N ARG A 76 3.20 -16.26 12.42
CA ARG A 76 4.14 -16.14 11.29
C ARG A 76 4.42 -14.70 10.88
N ILE A 77 3.42 -13.82 10.94
CA ILE A 77 3.62 -12.39 10.67
C ILE A 77 4.45 -11.74 11.77
N LEU A 78 4.20 -12.09 13.03
CA LEU A 78 4.95 -11.60 14.19
C LEU A 78 6.44 -11.99 14.12
N GLU A 79 6.74 -13.19 13.63
CA GLU A 79 8.10 -13.69 13.42
C GLU A 79 8.78 -13.04 12.20
N ARG A 80 8.01 -12.70 11.16
CA ARG A 80 8.52 -12.14 9.90
C ARG A 80 8.70 -10.62 9.95
N ASP A 81 7.80 -9.89 10.61
CA ASP A 81 7.72 -8.43 10.56
C ASP A 81 8.06 -7.79 11.91
N SER A 82 9.25 -7.20 11.99
CA SER A 82 9.76 -6.54 13.19
C SER A 82 8.93 -5.33 13.64
N GLU A 83 8.24 -4.63 12.73
CA GLU A 83 7.41 -3.47 13.06
C GLU A 83 6.12 -3.93 13.74
N VAL A 84 5.51 -5.00 13.22
CA VAL A 84 4.34 -5.64 13.84
C VAL A 84 4.73 -6.15 15.22
N ALA A 85 5.86 -6.85 15.35
CA ALA A 85 6.34 -7.37 16.63
C ALA A 85 6.59 -6.29 17.67
N ARG A 86 7.26 -5.20 17.28
CA ARG A 86 7.50 -4.04 18.15
C ARG A 86 6.19 -3.40 18.60
N SER A 87 5.24 -3.24 17.67
CA SER A 87 3.94 -2.65 17.98
C SER A 87 3.09 -3.54 18.89
N ALA A 88 3.11 -4.86 18.66
CA ALA A 88 2.38 -5.87 19.43
C ALA A 88 2.91 -6.03 20.86
N THR A 89 4.23 -5.95 21.08
CA THR A 89 4.88 -6.13 22.40
C THR A 89 4.96 -4.83 23.21
N SER A 90 4.92 -3.66 22.57
CA SER A 90 5.02 -2.38 23.26
C SER A 90 3.78 -2.07 24.10
N LYS A 91 4.00 -1.69 25.38
CA LYS A 91 2.95 -1.14 26.26
C LYS A 91 2.40 0.19 25.77
N LYS A 92 3.25 1.03 25.15
CA LYS A 92 2.84 2.31 24.55
C LYS A 92 2.34 2.09 23.13
N ARG A 93 1.37 2.91 22.70
CA ARG A 93 0.90 2.92 21.32
C ARG A 93 2.06 3.32 20.40
N VAL A 94 2.35 2.44 19.46
CA VAL A 94 3.31 2.69 18.39
C VAL A 94 2.52 3.08 17.16
N GLU A 95 2.85 4.22 16.58
CA GLU A 95 2.31 4.63 15.29
C GLU A 95 3.13 3.94 14.18
N LEU A 96 2.44 3.16 13.34
CA LEU A 96 3.01 2.56 12.14
C LEU A 96 2.37 3.25 10.94
N VAL A 97 3.13 3.38 9.85
CA VAL A 97 2.63 3.95 8.59
C VAL A 97 1.57 3.04 8.00
N SER A 98 1.80 1.73 8.02
CA SER A 98 0.87 0.72 7.52
C SER A 98 -0.38 0.60 8.40
N PRO A 99 -1.60 0.78 7.85
CA PRO A 99 -2.84 0.50 8.57
C PRO A 99 -3.01 -0.99 8.84
N HIS A 100 -2.51 -1.87 7.96
CA HIS A 100 -2.67 -3.31 8.06
C HIS A 100 -1.79 -3.89 9.16
N LYS A 101 -0.50 -3.50 9.20
CA LYS A 101 0.40 -3.85 10.31
C LYS A 101 -0.12 -3.34 11.65
N THR A 102 -0.65 -2.11 11.66
CA THR A 102 -1.30 -1.53 12.84
C THR A 102 -2.47 -2.40 13.32
N ARG A 103 -3.37 -2.79 12.42
CA ARG A 103 -4.54 -3.60 12.79
C ARG A 103 -4.17 -5.01 13.23
N ILE A 104 -3.17 -5.64 12.60
CA ILE A 104 -2.64 -6.96 13.00
C ILE A 104 -2.04 -6.88 14.41
N ALA A 105 -1.18 -5.89 14.68
CA ALA A 105 -0.60 -5.70 16.01
C ALA A 105 -1.68 -5.48 17.10
N GLN A 106 -2.77 -4.77 16.78
CA GLN A 106 -3.92 -4.61 17.68
C GLN A 106 -4.66 -5.93 17.92
N GLY A 107 -4.82 -6.75 16.88
CA GLY A 107 -5.43 -8.08 17.00
C GLY A 107 -4.61 -9.02 17.87
N ILE A 108 -3.28 -8.98 17.73
CA ILE A 108 -2.35 -9.79 18.55
C ILE A 108 -2.46 -9.41 20.04
N LYS A 109 -2.69 -8.13 20.36
CA LYS A 109 -2.95 -7.67 21.73
C LYS A 109 -4.32 -8.09 22.28
N LYS A 110 -5.24 -8.52 21.42
CA LYS A 110 -6.59 -8.97 21.76
C LYS A 110 -6.94 -10.26 21.01
N PRO A 111 -6.36 -11.41 21.38
CA PRO A 111 -6.56 -12.67 20.65
C PRO A 111 -8.03 -13.10 20.53
N SER A 112 -8.89 -12.69 21.47
CA SER A 112 -10.33 -12.91 21.39
C SER A 112 -10.98 -12.32 20.13
N GLU A 113 -10.48 -11.19 19.60
CA GLU A 113 -10.96 -10.63 18.34
C GLU A 113 -10.48 -11.46 17.13
N LEU A 114 -9.25 -12.00 17.19
CA LEU A 114 -8.67 -12.81 16.11
C LEU A 114 -9.43 -14.13 15.91
N ASN A 115 -10.01 -14.66 16.99
CA ASN A 115 -10.78 -15.89 16.99
C ASN A 115 -12.30 -15.67 16.83
N ASP A 116 -12.76 -14.41 16.73
CA ASP A 116 -14.18 -14.11 16.55
C ASP A 116 -14.64 -14.45 15.12
N THR A 117 -15.58 -15.38 15.02
CA THR A 117 -16.19 -15.79 13.76
C THR A 117 -16.87 -14.65 13.00
N LYS A 118 -17.38 -13.62 13.69
CA LYS A 118 -17.99 -12.43 13.07
C LYS A 118 -16.95 -11.53 12.40
N LEU A 119 -15.71 -11.56 12.89
CA LEU A 119 -14.58 -10.79 12.35
C LEU A 119 -13.68 -11.62 11.44
N ALA A 120 -14.01 -12.90 11.19
CA ALA A 120 -13.16 -13.78 10.39
C ALA A 120 -12.93 -13.25 8.96
N GLU A 121 -13.97 -12.74 8.28
CA GLU A 121 -13.83 -12.11 6.95
C GLU A 121 -13.00 -10.83 7.01
N HIS A 122 -13.21 -10.01 8.06
CA HIS A 122 -12.39 -8.82 8.31
C HIS A 122 -10.90 -9.17 8.45
N TRP A 123 -10.56 -10.19 9.24
CA TRP A 123 -9.17 -10.62 9.43
C TRP A 123 -8.55 -11.23 8.18
N LEU A 124 -9.32 -11.97 7.39
CA LEU A 124 -8.88 -12.45 6.08
C LEU A 124 -8.51 -11.28 5.17
N GLN A 125 -9.39 -10.27 5.07
CA GLN A 125 -9.14 -9.09 4.25
C GLN A 125 -7.93 -8.29 4.73
N VAL A 126 -7.80 -8.06 6.05
CA VAL A 126 -6.61 -7.41 6.64
C VAL A 126 -5.33 -8.15 6.28
N ARG A 127 -5.35 -9.49 6.37
CA ARG A 127 -4.20 -10.33 6.02
C ARG A 127 -3.87 -10.27 4.53
N ILE A 128 -4.88 -10.24 3.65
CA ILE A 128 -4.69 -10.08 2.20
C ILE A 128 -4.01 -8.75 1.90
N PHE A 129 -4.52 -7.63 2.43
CA PHE A 129 -3.92 -6.32 2.18
C PHE A 129 -2.53 -6.16 2.79
N TYR A 130 -2.27 -6.73 3.97
CA TYR A 130 -0.90 -6.82 4.49
C TYR A 130 0.04 -7.54 3.52
N THR A 131 -0.45 -8.62 2.90
CA THR A 131 0.36 -9.41 1.95
C THR A 131 0.59 -8.66 0.66
N LEU A 132 -0.42 -7.95 0.15
CA LEU A 132 -0.27 -7.04 -0.98
C LEU A 132 0.77 -5.95 -0.67
N GLU A 133 0.67 -5.29 0.47
CA GLU A 133 1.60 -4.22 0.87
C GLU A 133 3.05 -4.70 0.95
N VAL A 134 3.28 -5.92 1.47
CA VAL A 134 4.64 -6.43 1.71
C VAL A 134 5.22 -7.15 0.49
N ASP A 135 4.41 -7.95 -0.22
CA ASP A 135 4.89 -8.84 -1.29
C ASP A 135 4.61 -8.29 -2.70
N TYR A 136 3.66 -7.35 -2.85
CA TYR A 136 3.22 -6.75 -4.12
C TYR A 136 3.07 -5.22 -4.02
N PRO A 137 4.13 -4.48 -3.65
CA PRO A 137 4.03 -3.05 -3.33
C PRO A 137 3.55 -2.19 -4.51
N ASP A 138 3.92 -2.57 -5.75
CA ASP A 138 3.50 -1.84 -6.95
C ASP A 138 1.99 -2.01 -7.21
N GLU A 139 1.45 -3.22 -7.00
CA GLU A 139 0.02 -3.47 -7.14
C GLU A 139 -0.79 -2.93 -5.95
N TYR A 140 -0.23 -2.93 -4.75
CA TYR A 140 -0.87 -2.44 -3.53
C TYR A 140 -1.29 -0.98 -3.64
N GLU A 141 -0.48 -0.14 -4.30
CA GLU A 141 -0.77 1.28 -4.54
C GLU A 141 -2.15 1.51 -5.18
N PHE A 142 -2.61 0.56 -6.00
CA PHE A 142 -3.88 0.66 -6.71
C PHE A 142 -5.01 -0.16 -6.08
N ALA A 143 -4.69 -1.14 -5.24
CA ALA A 143 -5.67 -2.04 -4.64
C ALA A 143 -6.46 -1.34 -3.52
N PHE A 144 -7.78 -1.46 -3.51
CA PHE A 144 -8.59 -0.88 -2.43
C PHE A 144 -9.80 -1.73 -2.05
N ALA A 145 -10.18 -1.59 -0.77
CA ALA A 145 -11.34 -2.23 -0.20
C ALA A 145 -12.61 -1.42 -0.54
N VAL A 146 -13.68 -2.12 -0.92
CA VAL A 146 -15.01 -1.54 -1.07
C VAL A 146 -15.81 -1.87 0.20
N PRO A 147 -16.12 -0.89 1.07
CA PRO A 147 -16.71 -1.14 2.39
C PRO A 147 -18.22 -1.43 2.33
N ASN A 148 -18.59 -2.50 1.63
CA ASN A 148 -19.98 -2.93 1.44
C ASN A 148 -20.47 -3.86 2.53
N GLY A 149 -19.55 -4.62 3.15
CA GLY A 149 -19.80 -5.46 4.32
C GLY A 149 -19.44 -4.74 5.62
N GLY A 150 -20.24 -4.92 6.67
CA GLY A 150 -19.91 -4.44 8.01
C GLY A 150 -21.12 -4.00 8.84
N HIS A 151 -21.00 -4.17 10.17
CA HIS A 151 -21.95 -3.60 11.10
C HIS A 151 -21.84 -2.08 11.08
N ARG A 152 -22.94 -1.44 10.68
CA ARG A 152 -23.07 0.02 10.63
C ARG A 152 -24.42 0.43 11.16
N SER A 153 -24.50 1.65 11.68
CA SER A 153 -25.78 2.22 12.09
C SER A 153 -26.72 2.32 10.89
N LYS A 154 -28.04 2.25 11.12
CA LYS A 154 -29.04 2.43 10.04
C LYS A 154 -28.82 3.73 9.28
N ARG A 155 -28.48 4.81 10.00
CA ARG A 155 -28.18 6.13 9.42
C ARG A 155 -26.96 6.07 8.49
N SER A 156 -25.85 5.48 8.93
CA SER A 156 -24.65 5.33 8.10
C SER A 156 -24.92 4.49 6.85
N ALA A 157 -25.73 3.42 6.98
CA ALA A 157 -26.13 2.61 5.83
C ALA A 157 -26.92 3.42 4.78
N SER A 158 -27.85 4.26 5.22
CA SER A 158 -28.63 5.13 4.32
C SER A 158 -27.75 6.17 3.63
N LEU A 159 -26.86 6.83 4.36
CA LEU A 159 -25.96 7.85 3.80
C LEU A 159 -25.07 7.26 2.71
N ILE A 160 -24.42 6.13 2.98
CA ILE A 160 -23.55 5.44 2.03
C ILE A 160 -24.34 4.95 0.81
N SER A 161 -25.61 4.56 1.00
CA SER A 161 -26.50 4.23 -0.12
C SER A 161 -26.80 5.45 -0.99
N TYR A 162 -26.98 6.63 -0.40
CA TYR A 162 -27.16 7.89 -1.14
C TYR A 162 -25.89 8.34 -1.87
N GLU A 163 -24.72 8.02 -1.32
CA GLU A 163 -23.41 8.22 -1.95
C GLU A 163 -23.17 7.27 -3.14
N GLY A 164 -24.07 6.31 -3.37
CA GLY A 164 -24.06 5.47 -4.56
C GLY A 164 -23.58 4.04 -4.32
N GLN A 165 -23.39 3.61 -3.06
CA GLN A 165 -23.03 2.24 -2.75
C GLN A 165 -23.99 1.25 -3.42
N LYS A 166 -23.41 0.28 -4.14
CA LYS A 166 -24.15 -0.79 -4.80
C LYS A 166 -24.00 -2.08 -4.01
N LYS A 167 -25.14 -2.58 -3.50
CA LYS A 167 -25.22 -3.86 -2.80
C LYS A 167 -24.64 -4.98 -3.68
N GLY A 168 -23.88 -5.88 -3.06
CA GLY A 168 -23.27 -7.02 -3.73
C GLY A 168 -22.01 -6.71 -4.53
N THR A 169 -21.51 -5.47 -4.52
CA THR A 169 -20.21 -5.16 -5.12
C THR A 169 -19.10 -5.87 -4.33
N PRO A 170 -18.15 -6.55 -5.01
CA PRO A 170 -17.09 -7.32 -4.35
C PRO A 170 -16.25 -6.52 -3.35
N ASP A 171 -15.69 -7.20 -2.35
CA ASP A 171 -14.96 -6.59 -1.23
C ASP A 171 -13.68 -5.86 -1.62
N VAL A 172 -12.96 -6.35 -2.64
CA VAL A 172 -11.67 -5.80 -3.09
C VAL A 172 -11.71 -5.54 -4.59
N PHE A 173 -11.21 -4.38 -4.99
CA PHE A 173 -11.01 -4.04 -6.40
C PHE A 173 -9.56 -3.64 -6.65
N ILE A 174 -9.01 -4.16 -7.75
CA ILE A 174 -7.64 -3.94 -8.22
C ILE A 174 -7.73 -3.46 -9.67
N PRO A 175 -7.65 -2.15 -9.92
CA PRO A 175 -7.83 -1.55 -11.24
C PRO A 175 -6.56 -1.64 -12.10
N ILE A 176 -5.92 -2.80 -12.12
CA ILE A 176 -4.69 -3.05 -12.89
C ILE A 176 -5.04 -3.98 -14.05
N PRO A 177 -5.05 -3.50 -15.30
CA PRO A 177 -5.44 -4.32 -16.44
C PRO A 177 -4.33 -5.31 -16.81
N LYS A 178 -4.70 -6.58 -16.98
CA LYS A 178 -3.79 -7.71 -17.18
C LYS A 178 -4.40 -8.72 -18.14
N GLY A 179 -3.62 -9.23 -19.09
CA GLY A 179 -4.11 -10.12 -20.15
C GLY A 179 -5.30 -9.52 -20.90
N ILE A 180 -6.46 -10.18 -20.86
CA ILE A 180 -7.73 -9.67 -21.41
C ILE A 180 -8.55 -8.80 -20.44
N TYR A 181 -8.20 -8.77 -19.16
CA TYR A 181 -9.07 -8.23 -18.13
C TYR A 181 -8.79 -6.76 -17.85
N HIS A 182 -9.84 -5.95 -17.72
CA HIS A 182 -9.71 -4.51 -17.41
C HIS A 182 -9.33 -4.23 -15.95
N GLY A 183 -9.41 -5.23 -15.09
CA GLY A 183 -9.08 -5.19 -13.67
C GLY A 183 -9.59 -6.45 -12.96
N MET A 184 -9.30 -6.57 -11.67
CA MET A 184 -9.72 -7.71 -10.85
C MET A 184 -10.63 -7.28 -9.71
N PHE A 185 -11.74 -7.99 -9.54
CA PHE A 185 -12.54 -7.98 -8.33
C PHE A 185 -12.35 -9.28 -7.55
N LEU A 186 -12.17 -9.15 -6.25
CA LEU A 186 -12.06 -10.27 -5.31
C LEU A 186 -13.11 -10.12 -4.22
N GLU A 187 -14.06 -11.05 -4.19
CA GLU A 187 -15.00 -11.22 -3.09
C GLU A 187 -14.44 -12.28 -2.12
N VAL A 188 -14.24 -11.90 -0.87
CA VAL A 188 -13.57 -12.74 0.13
C VAL A 188 -14.62 -13.45 0.98
N LYS A 189 -14.46 -14.75 1.16
CA LYS A 189 -15.31 -15.55 2.05
C LYS A 189 -14.45 -16.36 3.00
N THR A 190 -14.96 -16.63 4.19
CA THR A 190 -14.39 -17.70 5.02
C THR A 190 -14.55 -19.06 4.33
N GLU A 191 -13.84 -20.10 4.80
CA GLU A 191 -13.97 -21.47 4.28
C GLU A 191 -15.43 -21.96 4.20
N LYS A 192 -16.22 -21.62 5.22
CA LYS A 192 -17.65 -21.96 5.31
C LYS A 192 -18.57 -20.86 4.76
N GLY A 193 -18.02 -19.69 4.46
CA GLY A 193 -18.75 -18.53 3.96
C GLY A 193 -19.34 -18.79 2.58
N THR A 194 -20.49 -18.18 2.32
CA THR A 194 -21.18 -18.29 1.03
C THR A 194 -21.58 -16.92 0.53
N ALA A 195 -21.26 -16.63 -0.73
CA ALA A 195 -21.70 -15.39 -1.37
C ALA A 195 -23.23 -15.37 -1.52
N SER A 196 -23.82 -14.22 -1.19
CA SER A 196 -25.23 -13.94 -1.36
C SER A 196 -25.65 -13.94 -2.84
N LYS A 197 -26.97 -14.02 -3.10
CA LYS A 197 -27.50 -13.94 -4.47
C LYS A 197 -27.08 -12.65 -5.17
N ASP A 198 -27.13 -11.51 -4.48
CA ASP A 198 -26.76 -10.20 -5.03
C ASP A 198 -25.28 -10.15 -5.41
N GLN A 199 -24.39 -10.73 -4.59
CA GLN A 199 -22.95 -10.81 -4.87
C GLN A 199 -22.66 -11.66 -6.09
N LYS A 200 -23.33 -12.82 -6.23
CA LYS A 200 -23.19 -13.68 -7.42
C LYS A 200 -23.66 -12.98 -8.69
N SER A 201 -24.83 -12.33 -8.64
CA SER A 201 -25.36 -11.56 -9.77
C SER A 201 -24.44 -10.41 -10.16
N LYS A 202 -23.90 -9.67 -9.18
CA LYS A 202 -22.95 -8.59 -9.44
C LYS A 202 -21.65 -9.09 -10.03
N ALA A 203 -21.11 -10.20 -9.52
CA ALA A 203 -19.90 -10.81 -10.07
C ALA A 203 -20.08 -11.17 -11.54
N GLU A 204 -21.22 -11.73 -11.91
CA GLU A 204 -21.52 -12.09 -13.29
C GLU A 204 -21.61 -10.86 -14.22
N LEU A 205 -22.26 -9.79 -13.76
CA LEU A 205 -22.32 -8.53 -14.52
C LEU A 205 -20.91 -7.95 -14.79
N TYR A 206 -20.02 -7.99 -13.80
CA TYR A 206 -18.66 -7.50 -13.98
C TYR A 206 -17.83 -8.40 -14.91
N ARG A 207 -18.03 -9.72 -14.89
CA ARG A 207 -17.39 -10.63 -15.86
C ARG A 207 -17.81 -10.33 -17.29
N GLN A 208 -19.10 -10.09 -17.52
CA GLN A 208 -19.62 -9.69 -18.83
C GLN A 208 -19.05 -8.36 -19.33
N MET A 209 -18.62 -7.49 -18.40
CA MET A 209 -17.93 -6.23 -18.71
C MET A 209 -16.41 -6.37 -18.89
N GLY A 210 -15.86 -7.60 -18.92
CA GLY A 210 -14.43 -7.84 -19.15
C GLY A 210 -13.55 -7.71 -17.90
N TYR A 211 -14.12 -7.73 -16.69
CA TYR A 211 -13.34 -7.81 -15.46
C TYR A 211 -13.10 -9.26 -15.04
N TYR A 212 -11.94 -9.52 -14.46
CA TYR A 212 -11.71 -10.78 -13.77
C TYR A 212 -12.40 -10.72 -12.41
N VAL A 213 -13.40 -11.56 -12.17
CA VAL A 213 -14.13 -11.55 -10.89
C VAL A 213 -14.14 -12.94 -10.28
N VAL A 214 -13.61 -13.03 -9.06
CA VAL A 214 -13.56 -14.27 -8.31
C VAL A 214 -14.18 -14.10 -6.93
N ILE A 215 -14.89 -15.16 -6.51
CA ILE A 215 -15.38 -15.35 -5.15
C ILE A 215 -14.50 -16.45 -4.56
N ALA A 216 -13.55 -16.08 -3.70
CA ALA A 216 -12.56 -17.00 -3.16
C ALA A 216 -12.81 -17.28 -1.67
N LYS A 217 -12.58 -18.53 -1.26
CA LYS A 217 -12.80 -19.00 0.11
C LYS A 217 -11.47 -19.22 0.80
N GLY A 218 -11.28 -18.55 1.93
CA GLY A 218 -10.04 -18.63 2.69
C GLY A 218 -8.91 -17.82 2.09
N TYR A 219 -7.85 -17.66 2.88
CA TYR A 219 -6.70 -16.84 2.52
C TYR A 219 -5.92 -17.46 1.33
N ASP A 220 -5.66 -18.77 1.37
CA ASP A 220 -4.79 -19.41 0.38
C ASP A 220 -5.44 -19.38 -1.01
N ALA A 221 -6.75 -19.58 -1.11
CA ALA A 221 -7.48 -19.44 -2.38
C ALA A 221 -7.44 -17.99 -2.88
N CYS A 222 -7.62 -16.99 -2.01
CA CYS A 222 -7.53 -15.58 -2.40
C CYS A 222 -6.14 -15.26 -2.98
N MET A 223 -5.08 -15.68 -2.29
CA MET A 223 -3.70 -15.44 -2.73
C MET A 223 -3.35 -16.19 -4.02
N ALA A 224 -3.87 -17.41 -4.20
CA ALA A 224 -3.69 -18.14 -5.45
C ALA A 224 -4.28 -17.36 -6.64
N GLN A 225 -5.48 -16.80 -6.49
CA GLN A 225 -6.12 -16.02 -7.56
C GLN A 225 -5.38 -14.70 -7.83
N LEU A 226 -4.94 -14.00 -6.79
CA LEU A 226 -4.12 -12.78 -6.93
C LEU A 226 -2.80 -13.08 -7.66
N THR A 227 -2.11 -14.13 -7.24
CA THR A 227 -0.82 -14.53 -7.83
C THR A 227 -0.98 -14.92 -9.30
N GLN A 228 -2.00 -15.70 -9.63
CA GLN A 228 -2.32 -16.05 -11.01
C GLN A 228 -2.64 -14.81 -11.85
N TYR A 229 -3.44 -13.87 -11.31
CA TYR A 229 -3.79 -12.65 -12.02
C TYR A 229 -2.59 -11.74 -12.28
N PHE A 230 -1.72 -11.54 -11.28
CA PHE A 230 -0.54 -10.69 -11.44
C PHE A 230 0.53 -11.29 -12.36
N ALA A 231 0.60 -12.62 -12.46
CA ALA A 231 1.47 -13.34 -13.38
C ALA A 231 1.07 -13.21 -14.86
N LEU A 232 -0.13 -12.69 -15.17
CA LEU A 232 -0.51 -12.36 -16.54
C LEU A 232 0.39 -11.25 -17.11
N PRO A 233 0.58 -11.21 -18.44
CA PRO A 233 1.24 -10.09 -19.09
C PRO A 233 0.43 -8.79 -18.87
N SER A 234 1.08 -7.65 -19.11
CA SER A 234 0.38 -6.38 -19.27
C SER A 234 -0.76 -6.52 -20.28
N PHE A 235 -1.81 -5.70 -20.12
CA PHE A 235 -3.02 -5.77 -20.95
C PHE A 235 -2.71 -5.93 -22.45
N ASP A 236 -3.04 -7.11 -22.98
CA ASP A 236 -2.72 -7.53 -24.35
C ASP A 236 -3.98 -7.90 -25.15
N ASN A 237 -5.15 -7.91 -24.50
CA ASN A 237 -6.44 -8.30 -25.05
C ASN A 237 -6.43 -9.70 -25.70
N LYS A 238 -5.55 -10.60 -25.22
CA LYS A 238 -5.43 -11.98 -25.71
C LYS A 238 -5.32 -13.02 -24.60
N THR A 239 -4.48 -12.78 -23.60
CA THR A 239 -4.12 -13.79 -22.61
C THR A 239 -5.20 -13.93 -21.54
N THR A 240 -5.76 -15.13 -21.40
CA THR A 240 -6.79 -15.44 -20.40
C THR A 240 -6.22 -16.30 -19.28
N LEU A 241 -6.82 -16.23 -18.10
CA LEU A 241 -6.63 -17.28 -17.09
C LEU A 241 -7.37 -18.55 -17.55
N ALA A 242 -6.79 -19.72 -17.26
CA ALA A 242 -7.45 -20.99 -17.54
C ALA A 242 -8.77 -21.07 -16.76
N ALA A 243 -9.84 -21.52 -17.43
CA ALA A 243 -11.17 -21.69 -16.85
C ALA A 243 -11.24 -22.89 -15.89
#